data_AF-A0A976PE66-F1
#
_entry.id   AF-A0A976PE66-F1
#
_cell.length_a   1.000
_cell.length_b   1.000
_cell.length_c   1.000
_cell.angle_alpha   90.00
_cell.angle_beta   90.00
_cell.angle_gamma   90.00
#
_symmetry.space_group_name_H-M   'P 1'
#
loop_
_entity.id
_entity.type
_entity.pdbx_description
1 polymer ?
#
loop_
_entity_poly.entity_id
_entity_poly.type
_entity_poly.pdbx_seq_one_letter_code
_entity_poly.pdbx_strand_id
1 'polypeptide(L)'
;VPIRSDAGYHILKLYDRRGGSERIVLQHNVRHILIKPNEIRTEEETKAMLEGIRADIMNGADFAELARENSEDIGTALAGGSLGWSVPGQFVPDFENTMNNIPLNEVSEPFRSQFGWHILQVTERRRQDFSENMRRGQAKNILHKRKFEEELQIWLQEIRDEAFVEIKL
;
A
#
# COMPACT_ATOMS: atom_id res chain seq x y z
N VAL A 1 -14.01 -33.15 9.80
CA VAL A 1 -13.67 -33.40 11.22
C VAL A 1 -14.63 -32.59 12.07
N PRO A 2 -15.35 -33.19 13.04
CA PRO A 2 -16.28 -32.45 13.89
C PRO A 2 -15.53 -31.38 14.71
N ILE A 3 -16.09 -30.17 14.78
CA ILE A 3 -15.52 -29.04 15.53
C ILE A 3 -16.16 -29.04 16.91
N ARG A 4 -15.36 -28.97 17.98
CA ARG A 4 -15.84 -28.94 19.37
C ARG A 4 -15.98 -27.50 19.86
N SER A 5 -17.09 -27.18 20.50
CA SER A 5 -17.27 -25.95 21.29
C SER A 5 -17.97 -26.28 22.62
N ASP A 6 -18.15 -25.28 23.49
CA ASP A 6 -18.86 -25.44 24.77
C ASP A 6 -20.34 -25.86 24.61
N ALA A 7 -20.90 -25.65 23.41
CA ALA A 7 -22.24 -26.09 23.05
C ALA A 7 -22.29 -27.53 22.47
N GLY A 8 -21.16 -28.24 22.34
CA GLY A 8 -21.09 -29.62 21.84
C GLY A 8 -20.28 -29.80 20.54
N TYR A 9 -20.67 -30.76 19.71
CA TYR A 9 -19.97 -31.09 18.46
C TYR A 9 -20.72 -30.56 17.23
N HIS A 10 -20.00 -29.86 16.36
CA HIS A 10 -20.51 -29.29 15.12
C HIS A 10 -20.01 -30.09 13.91
N ILE A 11 -20.91 -30.51 13.03
CA ILE A 11 -20.58 -31.12 11.74
C ILE A 11 -21.07 -30.19 10.64
N LEU A 12 -20.13 -29.64 9.89
CA LEU A 12 -20.41 -28.73 8.78
C LEU A 12 -20.24 -29.48 7.46
N LYS A 13 -21.27 -29.43 6.61
CA LYS A 13 -21.21 -29.90 5.23
C LYS A 13 -21.38 -28.71 4.30
N LEU A 14 -20.35 -28.41 3.51
CA LEU A 14 -20.41 -27.37 2.48
C LEU A 14 -21.26 -27.91 1.32
N TYR A 15 -22.44 -27.34 1.12
CA TYR A 15 -23.36 -27.76 0.05
C TYR A 15 -23.09 -27.07 -1.28
N ASP A 16 -22.83 -25.77 -1.24
CA ASP A 16 -22.51 -24.95 -2.39
C ASP A 16 -21.70 -23.75 -1.90
N ARG A 17 -20.84 -23.20 -2.75
CA ARG A 17 -20.09 -21.98 -2.48
C ARG A 17 -20.38 -20.98 -3.58
N ARG A 18 -21.42 -20.17 -3.37
CA ARG A 18 -21.75 -19.04 -4.26
C ARG A 18 -21.14 -17.76 -3.73
N GLY A 19 -20.45 -17.05 -4.61
CA GLY A 19 -19.76 -15.83 -4.26
C GLY A 19 -18.37 -16.08 -3.65
N GLY A 20 -17.36 -15.80 -4.45
CA GLY A 20 -16.13 -15.16 -4.03
C GLY A 20 -15.92 -14.10 -5.09
N SER A 21 -15.88 -12.82 -4.74
CA SER A 21 -15.49 -11.83 -5.75
C SER A 21 -14.05 -12.16 -6.09
N GLU A 22 -13.83 -12.80 -7.25
CA GLU A 22 -12.52 -12.85 -7.87
C GLU A 22 -12.07 -11.41 -8.01
N ARG A 23 -11.29 -10.95 -7.05
CA ARG A 23 -10.73 -9.62 -7.08
C ARG A 23 -9.41 -9.76 -7.81
N ILE A 24 -9.54 -9.75 -9.13
CA ILE A 24 -8.42 -9.55 -10.03
C ILE A 24 -7.96 -8.10 -9.82
N VAL A 25 -6.83 -7.95 -9.14
CA VAL A 25 -6.21 -6.65 -8.90
C VAL A 25 -5.16 -6.40 -9.98
N LEU A 26 -5.25 -5.24 -10.62
CA LEU A 26 -4.18 -4.76 -11.49
C LEU A 26 -3.06 -4.22 -10.61
N GLN A 27 -1.86 -4.77 -10.79
CA GLN A 27 -0.65 -4.33 -10.11
C GLN A 27 0.36 -3.81 -11.13
N HIS A 28 1.11 -2.81 -10.72
CA HIS A 28 2.19 -2.24 -11.51
C HIS A 28 3.49 -2.40 -10.73
N ASN A 29 4.56 -2.86 -11.39
CA ASN A 29 5.90 -2.76 -10.84
C ASN A 29 6.48 -1.42 -11.27
N VAL A 30 6.86 -0.58 -10.31
CA VAL A 30 7.17 0.83 -10.56
C VAL A 30 8.46 1.21 -9.88
N ARG A 31 9.21 2.09 -10.54
CA ARG A 31 10.32 2.83 -9.96
C ARG A 31 10.15 4.32 -10.15
N HIS A 32 10.66 5.13 -9.23
CA HIS A 32 10.55 6.59 -9.27
C HIS A 32 11.83 7.30 -8.83
N ILE A 33 11.95 8.56 -9.22
CA ILE A 33 12.93 9.51 -8.70
C ILE A 33 12.14 10.68 -8.14
N LEU A 34 12.38 11.02 -6.86
CA LEU A 34 11.74 12.12 -6.18
C LEU A 34 12.75 13.24 -5.92
N ILE A 35 12.38 14.47 -6.24
CA ILE A 35 13.17 15.66 -5.91
C ILE A 35 12.25 16.72 -5.27
N LYS A 36 12.63 17.27 -4.12
CA LYS A 36 11.81 18.21 -3.34
C LYS A 36 12.28 19.64 -3.54
N PRO A 37 11.38 20.60 -3.83
CA PRO A 37 11.76 22.01 -3.74
C PRO A 37 12.18 22.33 -2.30
N ASN A 38 13.11 23.28 -2.14
CA ASN A 38 13.60 23.71 -0.84
C ASN A 38 13.88 25.22 -0.87
N GLU A 39 14.43 25.79 0.21
CA GLU A 39 14.70 27.23 0.31
C GLU A 39 15.71 27.75 -0.73
N ILE A 40 16.50 26.85 -1.33
CA ILE A 40 17.55 27.17 -2.29
C ILE A 40 17.07 26.88 -3.73
N ARG A 41 16.28 25.82 -3.93
CA ARG A 41 15.82 25.34 -5.23
C ARG A 41 14.33 25.56 -5.39
N THR A 42 13.96 26.36 -6.39
CA THR A 42 12.56 26.65 -6.72
C THR A 42 11.84 25.42 -7.28
N GLU A 43 10.53 25.53 -7.44
CA GLU A 43 9.76 24.46 -8.10
C GLU A 43 10.14 24.31 -9.57
N GLU A 44 10.36 25.41 -10.27
CA GLU A 44 10.78 25.43 -11.67
C GLU A 44 12.15 24.79 -11.85
N GLU A 45 13.11 25.10 -10.97
CA GLU A 45 14.44 24.49 -10.99
C GLU A 45 14.38 22.99 -10.66
N THR A 46 13.54 22.62 -9.69
CA THR A 46 13.31 21.22 -9.32
C THR A 46 12.73 20.43 -10.50
N LYS A 47 11.75 21.01 -11.21
CA LYS A 47 11.16 20.42 -12.40
C LYS A 47 12.20 20.29 -13.51
N ALA A 48 12.95 21.35 -13.80
CA ALA A 48 13.98 21.36 -14.85
C ALA A 48 15.07 20.30 -14.59
N MET A 49 15.45 20.09 -13.33
CA MET A 49 16.38 19.03 -12.96
C MET A 49 15.85 17.64 -13.30
N LEU A 50 14.56 17.37 -13.03
CA LEU A 50 13.92 16.11 -13.42
C LEU A 50 13.74 15.96 -14.93
N GLU A 51 13.48 17.06 -15.66
CA GLU A 51 13.45 17.05 -17.12
C GLU A 51 14.81 16.64 -17.70
N GLY A 52 15.92 17.12 -17.12
CA GLY A 52 17.28 16.72 -17.46
C GLY A 52 17.55 15.23 -17.18
N ILE A 53 17.26 14.77 -15.95
CA ILE A 53 17.41 13.35 -15.58
C ILE A 53 16.61 12.44 -16.50
N ARG A 54 15.38 12.84 -16.84
CA ARG A 54 14.56 12.10 -17.79
C ARG A 54 15.20 12.02 -19.17
N ALA A 55 15.73 13.13 -19.68
CA ALA A 55 16.41 13.16 -20.97
C ALA A 55 17.61 12.20 -20.98
N ASP A 56 18.40 12.17 -19.91
CA ASP A 56 19.52 11.24 -19.76
C ASP A 56 19.06 9.78 -19.80
N ILE A 57 17.98 9.44 -19.10
CA ILE A 57 17.39 8.09 -19.13
C ILE A 57 16.91 7.74 -20.54
N MET A 58 16.25 8.68 -21.24
CA MET A 58 15.80 8.47 -22.62
C MET A 58 16.97 8.30 -23.60
N ASN A 59 18.13 8.90 -23.30
CA ASN A 59 19.37 8.75 -24.05
C ASN A 59 20.16 7.46 -23.69
N GLY A 60 19.66 6.66 -22.74
CA GLY A 60 20.22 5.35 -22.39
C GLY A 60 20.98 5.30 -21.07
N ALA A 61 20.94 6.35 -20.25
CA ALA A 61 21.46 6.29 -18.89
C ALA A 61 20.65 5.30 -18.02
N ASP A 62 21.30 4.67 -17.04
CA ASP A 62 20.62 3.74 -16.15
C ASP A 62 19.75 4.49 -15.12
N PHE A 63 18.45 4.17 -15.10
CA PHE A 63 17.50 4.77 -14.17
C PHE A 63 17.90 4.52 -12.72
N ALA A 64 18.39 3.32 -12.38
CA ALA A 64 18.70 2.97 -11.00
C ALA A 64 19.93 3.71 -10.49
N GLU A 65 20.94 3.96 -11.34
CA GLU A 65 22.07 4.84 -11.02
C GLU A 65 21.61 6.27 -10.76
N LEU A 66 20.85 6.85 -11.70
CA LEU A 66 20.32 8.21 -11.53
C LEU A 66 19.41 8.34 -10.31
N ALA A 67 18.64 7.30 -9.99
CA ALA A 67 17.83 7.27 -8.78
C ALA A 67 18.67 7.23 -7.50
N ARG A 68 19.77 6.48 -7.47
CA ARG A 68 20.68 6.44 -6.31
C ARG A 68 21.36 7.78 -6.06
N GLU A 69 21.70 8.48 -7.14
CA GLU A 69 22.43 9.75 -7.09
C GLU A 69 21.52 10.94 -6.77
N ASN A 70 20.32 10.97 -7.34
CA ASN A 70 19.49 12.18 -7.35
C ASN A 70 18.20 12.07 -6.54
N SER A 71 17.72 10.86 -6.23
CA SER A 71 16.42 10.70 -5.55
C SER A 71 16.54 11.05 -4.07
N GLU A 72 15.68 11.95 -3.62
CA GLU A 72 15.53 12.39 -2.23
C GLU A 72 14.55 11.50 -1.44
N ASP A 73 14.08 10.41 -2.04
CA ASP A 73 13.41 9.31 -1.34
C ASP A 73 14.43 8.25 -0.91
N ILE A 74 14.98 8.42 0.30
CA ILE A 74 16.02 7.55 0.87
C ILE A 74 15.58 6.08 0.91
N GLY A 75 14.27 5.81 1.08
CA GLY A 75 13.75 4.44 1.18
C GLY A 75 13.85 3.65 -0.12
N THR A 76 13.84 4.33 -1.27
CA THR A 76 13.86 3.69 -2.58
C THR A 76 15.11 4.03 -3.40
N ALA A 77 15.76 5.15 -3.13
CA ALA A 77 16.95 5.63 -3.86
C ALA A 77 18.02 4.55 -3.96
N LEU A 78 18.42 3.95 -2.82
CA LEU A 78 19.43 2.88 -2.77
C LEU A 78 19.04 1.64 -3.58
N ALA A 79 17.74 1.35 -3.66
CA ALA A 79 17.15 0.27 -4.45
C ALA A 79 16.87 0.67 -5.91
N GLY A 80 17.48 1.75 -6.41
CA GLY A 80 17.30 2.22 -7.78
C GLY A 80 15.93 2.84 -8.05
N GLY A 81 15.32 3.43 -7.01
CA GLY A 81 13.99 4.02 -7.06
C GLY A 81 12.85 2.99 -7.02
N SER A 82 13.13 1.71 -6.80
CA SER A 82 12.13 0.64 -6.87
C SER A 82 11.10 0.73 -5.73
N LEU A 83 9.82 0.78 -6.11
CA LEU A 83 8.66 0.71 -5.20
C LEU A 83 8.01 -0.68 -5.17
N GLY A 84 8.46 -1.58 -6.06
CA GLY A 84 7.91 -2.93 -6.19
C GLY A 84 6.49 -2.94 -6.76
N TRP A 85 5.75 -4.00 -6.43
CA TRP A 85 4.39 -4.23 -6.92
C TRP A 85 3.37 -3.40 -6.16
N SER A 86 2.76 -2.45 -6.86
CA SER A 86 1.69 -1.61 -6.32
C SER A 86 0.35 -2.33 -6.28
N VAL A 87 -0.48 -1.94 -5.31
CA VAL A 87 -1.92 -2.23 -5.30
C VAL A 87 -2.72 -0.92 -5.43
N PRO A 88 -3.95 -0.95 -5.99
CA PRO A 88 -4.79 0.24 -6.09
C PRO A 88 -5.04 0.87 -4.72
N GLY A 89 -4.90 2.20 -4.64
CA GLY A 89 -5.03 2.97 -3.41
C GLY A 89 -3.78 2.97 -2.52
N GLN A 90 -2.66 2.42 -2.99
CA GLN A 90 -1.39 2.42 -2.25
C GLN A 90 -0.67 3.77 -2.36
N PHE A 91 -0.80 4.46 -3.50
CA PHE A 91 -0.11 5.73 -3.73
C PHE A 91 -1.08 6.92 -3.75
N VAL A 92 -0.51 8.13 -3.69
CA VAL A 92 -1.28 9.36 -3.79
C VAL A 92 -1.92 9.51 -5.18
N PRO A 93 -3.07 10.19 -5.31
CA PRO A 93 -3.83 10.23 -6.55
C PRO A 93 -3.01 10.68 -7.78
N ASP A 94 -2.18 11.72 -7.63
CA ASP A 94 -1.35 12.24 -8.74
C ASP A 94 -0.34 11.20 -9.24
N PHE A 95 0.24 10.42 -8.32
CA PHE A 95 1.18 9.37 -8.65
C PHE A 95 0.48 8.18 -9.32
N GLU A 96 -0.66 7.73 -8.76
CA GLU A 96 -1.43 6.64 -9.35
C GLU A 96 -1.94 6.99 -10.75
N ASN A 97 -2.41 8.22 -10.96
CA ASN A 97 -2.91 8.66 -12.25
C ASN A 97 -1.79 8.61 -13.30
N THR A 98 -0.60 9.14 -12.99
CA THR A 98 0.55 9.08 -13.91
C THR A 98 0.98 7.64 -14.17
N MET A 99 1.09 6.81 -13.13
CA MET A 99 1.43 5.39 -13.22
C MET A 99 0.46 4.60 -14.13
N ASN A 100 -0.83 4.88 -14.04
CA ASN A 100 -1.85 4.17 -14.82
C ASN A 100 -1.81 4.56 -16.31
N ASN A 101 -1.52 5.83 -16.62
CA ASN A 101 -1.59 6.38 -17.97
C ASN A 101 -0.31 6.20 -18.79
N ILE A 102 0.85 6.03 -18.15
CA ILE A 102 2.11 5.89 -18.87
C ILE A 102 2.25 4.53 -19.58
N PRO A 103 2.82 4.46 -20.79
CA PRO A 103 3.16 3.20 -21.42
C PRO A 103 4.18 2.37 -20.63
N LEU A 104 4.18 1.06 -20.89
CA LEU A 104 5.13 0.14 -20.26
C LEU A 104 6.56 0.48 -20.70
N ASN A 105 7.49 0.51 -19.74
CA ASN A 105 8.90 0.85 -19.90
C ASN A 105 9.19 2.30 -20.34
N GLU A 106 8.20 3.18 -20.40
CA GLU A 106 8.44 4.61 -20.64
C GLU A 106 8.62 5.39 -19.34
N VAL A 107 9.33 6.53 -19.42
CA VAL A 107 9.57 7.44 -18.29
C VAL A 107 8.62 8.62 -18.37
N SER A 108 7.92 8.91 -17.27
CA SER A 108 6.90 9.95 -17.22
C SER A 108 7.51 11.33 -17.38
N GLU A 109 6.72 12.28 -17.89
CA GLU A 109 7.01 13.68 -17.66
C GLU A 109 7.05 13.99 -16.15
N PRO A 110 7.81 15.01 -15.71
CA PRO A 110 7.81 15.42 -14.32
C PRO A 110 6.43 15.88 -13.86
N PHE A 111 5.97 15.33 -12.74
CA PHE A 111 4.69 15.68 -12.14
C PHE A 111 4.85 15.95 -10.65
N ARG A 112 3.96 16.77 -10.11
CA ARG A 112 3.98 17.19 -8.71
C ARG A 112 3.05 16.33 -7.87
N SER A 113 3.50 15.97 -6.67
CA SER A 113 2.66 15.41 -5.60
C SER A 113 2.87 16.18 -4.30
N GLN A 114 2.17 15.79 -3.24
CA GLN A 114 2.39 16.34 -1.90
C GLN A 114 3.82 16.12 -1.36
N PHE A 115 4.59 15.20 -1.95
CA PHE A 115 5.95 14.87 -1.50
C PHE A 115 7.05 15.60 -2.26
N GLY A 116 6.72 16.30 -3.36
CA GLY A 116 7.69 16.95 -4.25
C GLY A 116 7.39 16.69 -5.71
N TRP A 117 8.42 16.74 -6.54
CA TRP A 117 8.33 16.42 -7.95
C TRP A 117 8.88 15.02 -8.23
N HIS A 118 8.24 14.34 -9.17
CA HIS A 118 8.54 12.94 -9.47
C HIS A 118 8.66 12.72 -10.97
N ILE A 119 9.53 11.79 -11.34
CA ILE A 119 9.38 11.00 -12.57
C ILE A 119 9.24 9.54 -12.18
N LEU A 120 8.49 8.77 -12.96
CA LEU A 120 8.31 7.34 -12.73
C LEU A 120 8.46 6.55 -14.01
N GLN A 121 8.72 5.26 -13.86
CA GLN A 121 8.70 4.27 -14.93
C GLN A 121 7.99 3.02 -14.45
N VAL A 122 7.04 2.53 -15.26
CA VAL A 122 6.38 1.25 -15.03
C VAL A 122 7.15 0.17 -15.77
N THR A 123 7.76 -0.76 -15.03
CA THR A 123 8.57 -1.84 -15.59
C THR A 123 7.76 -3.09 -15.89
N GLU A 124 6.65 -3.28 -15.18
CA GLU A 124 5.77 -4.45 -15.38
C GLU A 124 4.33 -4.12 -15.02
N ARG A 125 3.39 -4.82 -15.67
CA ARG A 125 1.97 -4.79 -15.34
C ARG A 125 1.45 -6.21 -15.25
N ARG A 126 0.76 -6.55 -14.16
CA ARG A 126 0.14 -7.88 -14.01
C ARG A 126 -1.24 -7.80 -13.40
N ARG A 127 -2.07 -8.80 -13.73
CA ARG A 127 -3.34 -9.06 -13.07
C ARG A 127 -3.15 -10.24 -12.13
N GLN A 128 -3.31 -10.00 -10.83
CA GLN A 128 -3.16 -11.05 -9.81
C GLN A 128 -4.47 -11.27 -9.07
N ASP A 129 -4.83 -12.54 -8.87
CA ASP A 129 -5.96 -12.92 -8.03
C ASP A 129 -5.58 -12.73 -6.54
N PHE A 130 -6.21 -11.75 -5.89
CA PHE A 130 -6.02 -11.45 -4.48
C PHE A 130 -7.10 -12.06 -3.57
N SER A 131 -7.97 -12.91 -4.12
CA SER A 131 -9.15 -13.40 -3.41
C SER A 131 -8.82 -14.20 -2.15
N GLU A 132 -7.75 -15.00 -2.15
CA GLU A 132 -7.30 -15.76 -0.97
C GLU A 132 -6.73 -14.85 0.13
N ASN A 133 -5.86 -13.91 -0.24
CA ASN A 133 -5.23 -12.99 0.71
C ASN A 133 -6.27 -12.12 1.41
N MET A 134 -7.23 -11.59 0.65
CA MET A 134 -8.34 -10.83 1.19
C MET A 134 -9.21 -11.66 2.13
N ARG A 135 -9.55 -12.89 1.75
CA ARG A 135 -10.32 -13.81 2.60
C ARG A 135 -9.61 -14.10 3.92
N ARG A 136 -8.30 -14.33 3.89
CA ARG A 136 -7.49 -14.52 5.11
C ARG A 136 -7.49 -13.27 5.99
N GLY A 137 -7.31 -12.07 5.41
CA GLY A 137 -7.36 -10.81 6.15
C GLY A 137 -8.71 -10.56 6.82
N GLN A 138 -9.81 -10.78 6.09
CA GLN A 138 -11.17 -10.68 6.64
C GLN A 138 -11.41 -11.70 7.77
N ALA A 139 -11.01 -12.96 7.57
CA ALA A 139 -11.12 -13.98 8.60
C ALA A 139 -10.34 -13.59 9.87
N LYS A 140 -9.10 -13.11 9.72
CA LYS A 140 -8.29 -12.63 10.86
C LYS A 140 -8.98 -11.49 11.60
N ASN A 141 -9.53 -10.50 10.89
CA ASN A 141 -10.22 -9.37 11.50
C ASN A 141 -11.50 -9.81 12.24
N ILE A 142 -12.26 -10.75 11.69
CA ILE A 142 -13.46 -11.30 12.36
C ILE A 142 -13.07 -12.04 13.64
N LEU A 143 -12.04 -12.89 13.58
CA LEU A 143 -11.54 -13.62 14.76
C LEU A 143 -11.01 -12.66 15.83
N HIS A 144 -10.28 -11.63 15.42
CA HIS A 144 -9.75 -10.61 16.33
C HIS A 144 -10.89 -9.82 16.99
N LYS A 145 -11.90 -9.39 16.23
CA LYS A 145 -13.07 -8.69 16.77
C LYS A 145 -13.82 -9.52 17.81
N ARG A 146 -14.06 -10.81 17.52
CA ARG A 146 -14.75 -11.71 18.47
C ARG A 146 -14.00 -11.84 19.78
N LYS A 147 -12.69 -12.14 19.71
CA LYS A 147 -11.84 -12.21 20.91
C LYS A 147 -11.82 -10.87 21.66
N PHE A 148 -11.69 -9.77 20.95
CA PHE A 148 -11.68 -8.44 21.58
C PHE A 148 -13.00 -8.13 22.29
N GLU A 149 -14.15 -8.44 21.69
CA GLU A 149 -15.47 -8.24 22.31
C GLU A 149 -15.66 -9.09 23.57
N GLU A 150 -15.19 -10.35 23.55
CA GLU A 150 -15.23 -11.26 24.71
C GLU A 150 -14.36 -10.74 25.86
N GLU A 151 -13.10 -10.39 25.57
CA GLU A 151 -12.14 -9.91 26.58
C GLU A 151 -12.48 -8.51 27.11
N LEU A 152 -13.06 -7.63 26.28
CA LEU A 152 -13.47 -6.28 26.68
C LEU A 152 -14.53 -6.32 27.79
N GLN A 153 -15.48 -7.26 27.73
CA GLN A 153 -16.51 -7.38 28.77
C GLN A 153 -15.92 -7.86 30.10
N ILE A 154 -15.01 -8.83 30.06
CA ILE A 154 -14.30 -9.35 31.24
C ILE A 154 -13.47 -8.22 31.86
N TRP A 155 -12.68 -7.53 31.06
CA TRP A 155 -11.82 -6.44 31.51
C TRP A 155 -12.61 -5.25 32.09
N LEU A 156 -13.75 -4.87 31.48
CA LEU A 156 -14.63 -3.84 32.04
C LEU A 156 -15.26 -4.26 33.37
N GLN A 157 -15.55 -5.55 33.55
CA GLN A 157 -16.04 -6.08 34.80
C GLN A 157 -14.96 -6.04 35.89
N GLU A 158 -13.73 -6.47 35.58
CA GLU A 158 -12.59 -6.36 36.49
C GLU A 158 -12.31 -4.92 36.91
N ILE A 159 -12.26 -3.98 35.95
CA ILE A 159 -12.08 -2.54 36.26
C ILE A 159 -13.19 -2.05 37.18
N ARG A 160 -14.44 -2.45 36.94
CA ARG A 160 -15.57 -2.05 37.79
C ARG A 160 -15.45 -2.61 39.20
N ASP A 161 -15.02 -3.87 39.33
CA ASP A 161 -14.90 -4.55 40.62
C ASP A 161 -13.71 -4.02 41.43
N GLU A 162 -12.64 -3.56 40.78
CA GLU A 162 -11.48 -2.94 41.42
C GLU A 162 -11.65 -1.43 41.68
N ALA A 163 -12.57 -0.76 40.97
CA ALA A 163 -12.81 0.67 41.15
C ALA A 163 -13.68 0.96 42.39
N PHE A 164 -13.29 1.98 43.17
CA PHE A 164 -14.14 2.52 44.22
C PHE A 164 -15.28 3.35 43.60
N VAL A 165 -16.52 2.84 43.64
CA VAL A 165 -17.70 3.51 43.08
C VAL A 165 -18.66 3.91 44.22
N GLU A 166 -18.83 5.21 44.45
CA GLU A 166 -19.83 5.75 45.39
C GLU A 166 -21.09 6.19 44.62
N ILE A 167 -22.22 5.49 44.83
CA ILE A 167 -23.52 5.88 44.27
C ILE A 167 -24.28 6.70 45.33
N LYS A 168 -24.39 8.01 45.13
CA LYS A 168 -25.23 8.87 45.97
C LYS A 168 -26.69 8.79 45.50
N LEU A 169 -27.57 8.37 46.41
CA LEU A 169 -29.03 8.31 46.23
C LEU A 169 -29.70 9.66 46.52
#